data_AF-A0A1S6WTK0-F1
#
_entry.id   AF-A0A1S6WTK0-F1
#
_cell.length_a   1.000
_cell.length_b   1.000
_cell.length_c   1.000
_cell.angle_alpha   90.00
_cell.angle_beta   90.00
_cell.angle_gamma   90.00
#
_symmetry.space_group_name_H-M   'P 1'
#
loop_
_entity.id
_entity.type
_entity.pdbx_description
1 polymer ?
#
loop_
_entity_poly.entity_id
_entity_poly.type
_entity_poly.pdbx_seq_one_letter_code
_entity_poly.pdbx_strand_id
1 'polypeptide(L)'
;MAKTEKLAMELPKEGRFISTEFPITREDLIIIDQAVSDLDEKADGKAPSQHTHVISEVSELEDVLSGKMAADKTFALVDLTDVEGANDATETHVLYKSGEDRFAFDSIKSLLGEHQHDVKDITDLEEYIATVNVDLKNYGCLSGKNEWEDTNVFKGKVSIEEGIELTEASSLTLKQEDNVVTQLSVTESLLKGPLKVDDESVYTKLQLDEAMSKEIEKLKRSLPDKSTSLIDKLIDWPELADAELLITQSGKIQWPDWVTDKTKVEIQAWGGGGGGGGAQNDNYLGGGGGGSGCMVWYGYKLSLNGHHDIVIGKGGAQVSGKIHGKNGGYTIIGNNFIVVAGGNGGDDSSLGGKGSRGGNYGLVTDENPGPVRGCNGYNGGDGKYKQISGFGGDAGNAIKGATGEQGAGAYTSGAGGAGYGGGGAGAHGVKGVGGKGANGAVLIRLWKN
;
A
#
# COMPACT_ATOMS: atom_id res chain seq x y z
N MET A 1 20.63 -77.84 74.01
CA MET A 1 19.38 -78.39 73.46
C MET A 1 18.59 -77.23 72.89
N ALA A 2 17.91 -77.41 71.76
CA ALA A 2 17.19 -76.30 71.12
C ALA A 2 16.00 -75.91 72.00
N LYS A 3 15.79 -74.60 72.20
CA LYS A 3 14.73 -74.05 73.04
C LYS A 3 13.89 -73.06 72.25
N THR A 4 12.64 -72.87 72.65
CA THR A 4 11.80 -71.81 72.09
C THR A 4 12.33 -70.44 72.49
N GLU A 5 12.22 -69.47 71.59
CA GLU A 5 12.86 -68.18 71.76
C GLU A 5 12.21 -67.32 72.86
N LYS A 6 10.87 -67.34 72.95
CA LYS A 6 10.12 -66.45 73.85
C LYS A 6 9.92 -67.01 75.25
N LEU A 7 9.67 -68.31 75.37
CA LEU A 7 9.36 -68.96 76.65
C LEU A 7 10.50 -69.87 77.14
N ALA A 8 11.61 -69.96 76.38
CA ALA A 8 12.79 -70.78 76.71
C ALA A 8 12.50 -72.27 77.01
N MET A 9 11.36 -72.77 76.51
CA MET A 9 10.88 -74.14 76.63
C MET A 9 11.73 -75.08 75.81
N GLU A 10 11.99 -76.29 76.30
CA GLU A 10 12.88 -77.22 75.62
C GLU A 10 12.16 -77.98 74.50
N LEU A 11 12.74 -77.99 73.29
CA LEU A 11 12.11 -78.72 72.19
C LEU A 11 12.31 -80.23 72.37
N PRO A 12 11.27 -81.05 72.10
CA PRO A 12 11.41 -82.50 72.08
C PRO A 12 12.53 -82.93 71.15
N LYS A 13 13.36 -83.90 71.58
CA LYS A 13 14.50 -84.37 70.81
C LYS A 13 14.32 -85.81 70.37
N GLU A 14 14.37 -86.03 69.06
CA GLU A 14 14.31 -87.39 68.50
C GLU A 14 15.44 -88.27 69.06
N GLY A 15 15.07 -89.50 69.46
CA GLY A 15 15.97 -90.48 70.06
C GLY A 15 16.17 -90.38 71.58
N ARG A 16 15.59 -89.38 72.28
CA ARG A 16 15.57 -89.35 73.75
C ARG A 16 14.49 -90.30 74.27
N PHE A 17 14.77 -91.00 75.38
CA PHE A 17 13.77 -91.88 76.00
C PHE A 17 12.54 -91.08 76.45
N ILE A 18 11.36 -91.64 76.21
CA ILE A 18 10.07 -91.02 76.56
C ILE A 18 9.99 -90.66 78.05
N SER A 19 10.58 -91.48 78.91
CA SER A 19 10.65 -91.22 80.36
C SER A 19 11.38 -89.92 80.72
N THR A 20 12.24 -89.42 79.84
CA THR A 20 12.98 -88.16 80.02
C THR A 20 12.30 -87.00 79.28
N GLU A 21 11.65 -87.25 78.14
CA GLU A 21 10.92 -86.20 77.39
C GLU A 21 9.60 -85.83 78.07
N PHE A 22 8.88 -86.79 78.67
CA PHE A 22 7.55 -86.53 79.22
C PHE A 22 7.52 -85.50 80.36
N PRO A 23 8.45 -85.50 81.35
CA PRO A 23 8.51 -84.43 82.35
C PRO A 23 8.85 -83.06 81.75
N ILE A 24 9.68 -83.01 80.70
CA ILE A 24 10.08 -81.77 80.03
C ILE A 24 8.86 -81.15 79.34
N THR A 25 8.13 -81.95 78.54
CA THR A 25 6.92 -81.46 77.86
C THR A 25 5.83 -81.03 78.84
N ARG A 26 5.70 -81.70 79.99
CA ARG A 26 4.76 -81.28 81.05
C ARG A 26 5.10 -79.89 81.58
N GLU A 27 6.37 -79.65 81.89
CA GLU A 27 6.83 -78.36 82.39
C GLU A 27 6.60 -77.26 81.35
N ASP A 28 6.91 -77.54 80.09
CA ASP A 28 6.67 -76.60 78.99
C ASP A 28 5.17 -76.25 78.84
N LEU A 29 4.27 -77.22 79.02
CA LEU A 29 2.82 -76.94 78.98
C LEU A 29 2.37 -76.04 80.14
N ILE A 30 2.94 -76.19 81.33
CA ILE A 30 2.66 -75.30 82.47
C ILE A 30 3.16 -73.88 82.17
N ILE A 31 4.34 -73.76 81.55
CA ILE A 31 4.90 -72.46 81.13
C ILE A 31 4.00 -71.79 80.08
N ILE A 32 3.43 -72.55 79.15
CA ILE A 32 2.48 -72.01 78.14
C ILE A 32 1.20 -71.51 78.82
N ASP A 33 0.61 -72.30 79.72
CA ASP A 33 -0.64 -71.94 80.38
C ASP A 33 -0.50 -70.64 81.18
N GLN A 34 0.60 -70.49 81.93
CA GLN A 34 0.89 -69.25 82.63
C GLN A 34 1.10 -68.07 81.67
N ALA A 35 1.82 -68.28 80.56
CA ALA A 35 2.05 -67.22 79.58
C ALA A 35 0.76 -66.75 78.89
N VAL A 36 -0.20 -67.65 78.68
CA VAL A 36 -1.54 -67.31 78.17
C VAL A 36 -2.33 -66.53 79.21
N SER A 37 -2.34 -66.96 80.48
CA SER A 37 -3.02 -66.23 81.56
C SER A 37 -2.46 -64.80 81.72
N ASP A 38 -1.14 -64.63 81.63
CA ASP A 38 -0.49 -63.32 81.72
C ASP A 38 -0.84 -62.41 80.52
N LEU A 39 -1.10 -63.00 79.35
CA LEU A 39 -1.52 -62.26 78.16
C LEU A 39 -2.97 -61.80 78.29
N ASP A 40 -3.86 -62.64 78.81
CA ASP A 40 -5.26 -62.28 79.05
C ASP A 40 -5.37 -61.13 80.06
N GLU A 41 -4.64 -61.19 81.19
CA GLU A 41 -4.64 -60.11 82.18
C GLU A 41 -4.12 -58.78 81.58
N LYS A 42 -3.08 -58.84 80.73
CA LYS A 42 -2.55 -57.67 80.03
C LYS A 42 -3.49 -57.15 78.94
N ALA A 43 -4.30 -58.00 78.34
CA ALA A 43 -5.28 -57.61 77.32
C ALA A 43 -6.49 -56.94 77.97
N ASP A 44 -6.99 -57.49 79.07
CA ASP A 44 -8.12 -56.93 79.82
C ASP A 44 -7.82 -55.53 80.38
N GLY A 45 -6.55 -55.25 80.74
CA GLY A 45 -6.11 -53.92 81.19
C GLY A 45 -5.94 -52.87 80.08
N LYS A 46 -6.02 -53.24 78.79
CA LYS A 46 -5.70 -52.33 77.67
C LYS A 46 -6.90 -51.66 77.01
N ALA A 47 -8.13 -52.05 77.35
CA ALA A 47 -9.32 -51.42 76.80
C ALA A 47 -10.33 -51.06 77.90
N PRO A 48 -10.30 -49.84 78.45
CA PRO A 48 -11.47 -49.28 79.09
C PRO A 48 -12.62 -49.24 78.07
N SER A 49 -13.84 -49.63 78.45
CA SER A 49 -15.00 -49.73 77.57
C SER A 49 -15.43 -48.41 76.90
N GLN A 50 -14.82 -47.29 77.28
CA GLN A 50 -14.89 -46.01 76.57
C GLN A 50 -13.49 -45.38 76.55
N HIS A 51 -12.90 -45.17 75.37
CA HIS A 51 -11.71 -44.35 75.20
C HIS A 51 -12.13 -42.95 74.77
N THR A 52 -11.64 -41.91 75.44
CA THR A 52 -11.83 -40.51 75.07
C THR A 52 -10.46 -39.84 74.96
N HIS A 53 -10.35 -38.86 74.06
CA HIS A 53 -9.16 -38.03 73.91
C HIS A 53 -9.50 -36.59 74.25
N VAL A 54 -8.68 -35.94 75.07
CA VAL A 54 -8.75 -34.48 75.24
C VAL A 54 -8.02 -33.79 74.09
N ILE A 55 -8.40 -32.55 73.75
CA ILE A 55 -7.85 -31.84 72.57
C ILE A 55 -6.31 -31.77 72.61
N SER A 56 -5.70 -31.62 73.79
CA SER A 56 -4.24 -31.58 73.95
C SER A 56 -3.53 -32.88 73.58
N GLU A 57 -4.24 -34.01 73.48
CA GLU A 57 -3.67 -35.29 73.02
C GLU A 57 -3.62 -35.40 71.50
N VAL A 58 -4.33 -34.53 70.77
CA VAL A 58 -4.29 -34.49 69.31
C VAL A 58 -3.27 -33.43 68.91
N SER A 59 -2.04 -33.88 68.68
CA SER A 59 -0.94 -33.01 68.21
C SER A 59 -1.40 -32.16 67.03
N GLU A 60 -1.06 -30.87 67.06
CA GLU A 60 -1.37 -29.86 66.04
C GLU A 60 -2.85 -29.44 65.91
N LEU A 61 -3.79 -30.07 66.64
CA LEU A 61 -5.20 -29.68 66.59
C LEU A 61 -5.45 -28.25 67.10
N GLU A 62 -4.74 -27.84 68.15
CA GLU A 62 -4.81 -26.48 68.68
C GLU A 62 -4.27 -25.45 67.66
N ASP A 63 -3.19 -25.76 66.96
CA ASP A 63 -2.64 -24.90 65.90
C ASP A 63 -3.61 -24.78 64.73
N VAL A 64 -4.19 -25.89 64.29
CA VAL A 64 -5.20 -25.91 63.22
C VAL A 64 -6.44 -25.10 63.61
N LEU A 65 -6.93 -25.23 64.84
CA LEU A 65 -8.07 -24.44 65.33
C LEU A 65 -7.73 -22.96 65.47
N SER A 66 -6.52 -22.63 65.92
CA SER A 66 -6.05 -21.24 66.04
C SER A 66 -5.86 -20.57 64.68
N GLY A 67 -5.58 -21.36 63.63
CA GLY A 67 -5.53 -20.88 62.25
C GLY A 67 -6.90 -20.64 61.59
N LYS A 68 -7.99 -21.13 62.19
CA LYS A 68 -9.35 -20.87 61.68
C LYS A 68 -9.85 -19.51 62.16
N MET A 69 -10.61 -18.85 61.29
CA MET A 69 -11.24 -17.57 61.60
C MET A 69 -12.31 -17.75 62.68
N ALA A 70 -12.33 -16.84 63.67
CA ALA A 70 -13.33 -16.83 64.72
C ALA A 70 -14.74 -16.62 64.12
N ALA A 71 -15.74 -17.31 64.68
CA ALA A 71 -17.10 -17.35 64.12
C ALA A 71 -17.81 -15.99 64.13
N ASP A 72 -17.38 -15.06 64.98
CA ASP A 72 -17.92 -13.71 65.14
C ASP A 72 -17.14 -12.64 64.36
N LYS A 73 -16.04 -13.03 63.71
CA LYS A 73 -15.22 -12.08 62.96
C LYS A 73 -15.90 -11.71 61.64
N THR A 74 -16.21 -10.43 61.49
CA THR A 74 -16.62 -9.84 60.20
C THR A 74 -15.37 -9.35 59.45
N PHE A 75 -15.45 -9.31 58.12
CA PHE A 75 -14.42 -8.68 57.28
C PHE A 75 -15.05 -7.53 56.50
N ALA A 76 -14.32 -6.42 56.35
CA ALA A 76 -14.75 -5.35 55.47
C ALA A 76 -14.44 -5.76 54.02
N LEU A 77 -15.24 -5.30 53.07
CA LEU A 77 -15.02 -5.61 51.64
C LEU A 77 -13.64 -5.14 51.14
N VAL A 78 -13.08 -4.11 51.79
CA VAL A 78 -11.75 -3.54 51.52
C VAL A 78 -10.60 -4.46 51.94
N ASP A 79 -10.85 -5.42 52.82
CA ASP A 79 -9.84 -6.38 53.29
C ASP A 79 -9.68 -7.57 52.32
N LEU A 80 -10.53 -7.66 51.29
CA LEU A 80 -10.50 -8.71 50.29
C LEU A 80 -9.44 -8.39 49.22
N THR A 81 -8.54 -9.35 48.98
CA THR A 81 -7.42 -9.18 48.04
C THR A 81 -7.79 -9.45 46.58
N ASP A 82 -8.94 -10.08 46.35
CA ASP A 82 -9.51 -10.38 45.04
C ASP A 82 -10.49 -9.31 44.54
N VAL A 83 -10.66 -8.21 45.30
CA VAL A 83 -11.44 -7.03 44.91
C VAL A 83 -10.50 -5.89 44.57
N GLU A 84 -10.35 -5.61 43.27
CA GLU A 84 -9.44 -4.58 42.78
C GLU A 84 -10.04 -3.18 42.96
N GLY A 85 -9.22 -2.24 43.45
CA GLY A 85 -9.59 -0.84 43.63
C GLY A 85 -10.36 -0.50 44.90
N ALA A 86 -10.67 -1.46 45.79
CA ALA A 86 -11.45 -1.20 47.00
C ALA A 86 -10.80 -0.21 47.99
N ASN A 87 -9.46 -0.22 48.08
CA ASN A 87 -8.71 0.72 48.93
C ASN A 87 -8.52 2.11 48.28
N ASP A 88 -8.56 2.16 46.95
CA ASP A 88 -8.25 3.37 46.17
C ASP A 88 -9.51 4.08 45.63
N ALA A 89 -10.68 3.44 45.75
CA ALA A 89 -11.96 3.96 45.30
C ALA A 89 -12.39 5.18 46.11
N THR A 90 -12.69 6.28 45.41
CA THR A 90 -13.29 7.48 46.03
C THR A 90 -14.80 7.28 46.26
N GLU A 91 -15.43 8.12 47.08
CA GLU A 91 -16.85 8.00 47.52
C GLU A 91 -17.90 7.85 46.40
N THR A 92 -17.54 8.07 45.14
CA THR A 92 -18.43 8.00 43.96
C THR A 92 -18.22 6.78 43.06
N HIS A 93 -17.36 5.84 43.45
CA HIS A 93 -17.14 4.60 42.72
C HIS A 93 -18.20 3.55 43.08
N VAL A 94 -18.63 2.77 42.09
CA VAL A 94 -19.63 1.70 42.26
C VAL A 94 -19.00 0.34 42.03
N LEU A 95 -19.42 -0.65 42.82
CA LEU A 95 -18.99 -2.04 42.69
C LEU A 95 -19.73 -2.70 41.51
N TYR A 96 -18.98 -3.29 40.58
CA TYR A 96 -19.55 -4.05 39.48
C TYR A 96 -18.83 -5.38 39.30
N LYS A 97 -19.50 -6.33 38.62
CA LYS A 97 -18.93 -7.65 38.33
C LYS A 97 -18.01 -7.54 37.10
N SER A 98 -16.71 -7.76 37.29
CA SER A 98 -15.66 -7.59 36.26
C SER A 98 -15.13 -8.94 35.73
N GLY A 99 -16.02 -9.94 35.64
CA GLY A 99 -15.71 -11.30 35.18
C GLY A 99 -16.63 -12.35 35.77
N GLU A 100 -16.37 -13.64 35.54
CA GLU A 100 -17.19 -14.72 36.13
C GLU A 100 -17.05 -14.77 37.66
N ASP A 101 -15.84 -14.51 38.19
CA ASP A 101 -15.50 -14.70 39.60
C ASP A 101 -14.85 -13.47 40.27
N ARG A 102 -15.01 -12.26 39.69
CA ARG A 102 -14.34 -11.04 40.22
C ARG A 102 -15.25 -9.82 40.25
N PHE A 103 -15.02 -8.96 41.23
CA PHE A 103 -15.65 -7.66 41.37
C PHE A 103 -14.60 -6.55 41.40
N ALA A 104 -14.95 -5.38 40.86
CA ALA A 104 -14.08 -4.22 40.84
C ALA A 104 -14.89 -2.94 41.11
N PHE A 105 -14.21 -1.91 41.63
CA PHE A 105 -14.77 -0.57 41.76
C PHE A 105 -14.32 0.29 40.58
N ASP A 106 -15.25 1.01 39.97
CA ASP A 106 -14.93 2.05 38.97
C ASP A 106 -15.91 3.22 39.09
N SER A 107 -15.53 4.37 38.53
CA SER A 107 -16.39 5.53 38.43
C SER A 107 -17.62 5.21 37.57
N ILE A 108 -18.77 5.77 37.97
CA ILE A 108 -20.04 5.67 37.24
C ILE A 108 -19.86 6.08 35.76
N LYS A 109 -19.01 7.08 35.50
CA LYS A 109 -18.71 7.58 34.15
C LYS A 109 -17.95 6.57 33.29
N SER A 110 -17.03 5.82 33.87
CA SER A 110 -16.28 4.75 33.18
C SER A 110 -17.19 3.56 32.86
N LEU A 111 -18.09 3.20 33.78
CA LEU A 111 -18.98 2.05 33.62
C LEU A 111 -20.12 2.28 32.61
N LEU A 112 -20.70 3.48 32.58
CA LEU A 112 -21.83 3.81 31.71
C LEU A 112 -21.42 4.44 30.37
N GLY A 113 -20.18 4.92 30.26
CA GLY A 113 -19.70 5.66 29.09
C GLY A 113 -20.46 6.97 28.84
N GLU A 114 -20.26 7.57 27.66
CA GLU A 114 -21.16 8.62 27.17
C GLU A 114 -22.52 7.98 26.87
N HIS A 115 -23.55 8.44 27.58
CA HIS A 115 -24.92 7.99 27.38
C HIS A 115 -25.80 9.19 27.01
N GLN A 116 -26.83 8.91 26.21
CA GLN A 116 -27.84 9.88 25.81
C GLN A 116 -29.08 9.70 26.67
N HIS A 117 -29.75 10.80 27.00
CA HIS A 117 -31.06 10.81 27.62
C HIS A 117 -32.08 11.28 26.60
N ASP A 118 -33.27 10.67 26.58
CA ASP A 118 -34.38 11.26 25.84
C ASP A 118 -34.78 12.57 26.55
N VAL A 119 -35.27 13.56 25.80
CA VAL A 119 -35.70 14.85 26.39
C VAL A 119 -36.72 14.66 27.53
N LYS A 120 -37.53 13.59 27.45
CA LYS A 120 -38.50 13.20 28.48
C LYS A 120 -37.88 12.79 29.81
N ASP A 121 -36.60 12.41 29.80
CA ASP A 121 -35.87 12.02 31.00
C ASP A 121 -35.34 13.25 31.77
N ILE A 122 -35.42 14.45 31.18
CA ILE A 122 -34.95 15.70 31.77
C ILE A 122 -36.17 16.52 32.23
N THR A 123 -36.50 16.40 33.52
CA THR A 123 -37.52 17.25 34.15
C THR A 123 -37.15 18.73 33.98
N ASP A 124 -38.16 19.56 33.76
CA ASP A 124 -38.06 21.02 33.59
C ASP A 124 -37.39 21.49 32.28
N LEU A 125 -36.88 20.60 31.42
CA LEU A 125 -36.36 20.98 30.10
C LEU A 125 -37.48 21.45 29.16
N GLU A 126 -38.65 20.83 29.21
CA GLU A 126 -39.82 21.29 28.43
C GLU A 126 -40.32 22.66 28.89
N GLU A 127 -40.28 22.94 30.19
CA GLU A 127 -40.63 24.25 30.75
C GLU A 127 -39.56 25.30 30.42
N TYR A 128 -38.28 24.96 30.53
CA TYR A 128 -37.17 25.83 30.12
C TYR A 128 -37.20 26.13 28.62
N ILE A 129 -37.42 25.14 27.76
CA ILE A 129 -37.65 25.33 26.32
C ILE A 129 -38.83 26.27 26.10
N ALA A 130 -39.93 26.13 26.84
CA ALA A 130 -41.07 27.05 26.73
C ALA A 130 -40.72 28.50 27.15
N THR A 131 -39.80 28.71 28.10
CA THR A 131 -39.33 30.05 28.48
C THR A 131 -38.35 30.69 27.49
N VAL A 132 -37.54 29.88 26.79
CA VAL A 132 -36.63 30.34 25.72
C VAL A 132 -37.37 30.51 24.40
N ASN A 133 -38.44 29.75 24.18
CA ASN A 133 -39.28 29.80 22.99
C ASN A 133 -40.31 30.94 23.07
N VAL A 134 -39.83 32.17 23.28
CA VAL A 134 -40.50 33.34 22.72
C VAL A 134 -40.44 33.15 21.21
N ASP A 135 -41.62 32.98 20.61
CA ASP A 135 -41.87 32.61 19.21
C ASP A 135 -40.95 33.36 18.21
N LEU A 136 -39.79 32.77 17.91
CA LEU A 136 -38.77 33.26 16.98
C LEU A 136 -38.94 32.65 15.58
N LYS A 137 -40.00 31.88 15.34
CA LYS A 137 -40.25 31.17 14.06
C LYS A 137 -40.57 32.08 12.87
N ASN A 138 -40.68 33.40 13.06
CA ASN A 138 -40.94 34.37 11.98
C ASN A 138 -39.79 35.34 11.69
N TYR A 139 -38.57 35.06 12.12
CA TYR A 139 -37.39 35.78 11.59
C TYR A 139 -36.49 34.83 10.78
N GLY A 140 -36.88 34.60 9.52
CA GLY A 140 -35.89 34.45 8.44
C GLY A 140 -35.80 33.12 7.67
N CYS A 141 -36.51 32.05 8.04
CA CYS A 141 -36.42 30.79 7.30
C CYS A 141 -37.80 30.31 6.84
N LEU A 142 -38.14 30.61 5.59
CA LEU A 142 -39.35 30.11 4.92
C LEU A 142 -39.04 28.71 4.37
N SER A 143 -39.76 27.69 4.83
CA SER A 143 -39.53 26.28 4.49
C SER A 143 -40.28 25.81 3.23
N GLY A 144 -40.53 26.70 2.27
CA GLY A 144 -41.30 26.40 1.04
C GLY A 144 -40.79 27.12 -0.20
N LYS A 145 -41.35 26.77 -1.37
CA LYS A 145 -41.11 27.45 -2.64
C LYS A 145 -41.61 28.89 -2.49
N ASN A 146 -40.68 29.84 -2.35
CA ASN A 146 -41.01 31.23 -2.10
C ASN A 146 -40.97 31.98 -3.44
N GLU A 147 -42.14 32.45 -3.88
CA GLU A 147 -42.23 33.38 -5.01
C GLU A 147 -41.95 34.77 -4.46
N TRP A 148 -40.71 35.23 -4.63
CA TRP A 148 -40.36 36.59 -4.24
C TRP A 148 -41.03 37.57 -5.20
N GLU A 149 -41.44 38.73 -4.68
CA GLU A 149 -41.95 39.84 -5.49
C GLU A 149 -40.92 40.26 -6.57
N ASP A 150 -41.37 40.98 -7.60
CA ASP A 150 -40.53 41.47 -8.71
C ASP A 150 -39.29 42.26 -8.26
N THR A 151 -39.25 42.76 -7.01
CA THR A 151 -38.12 43.49 -6.44
C THR A 151 -37.93 43.20 -4.95
N ASN A 152 -36.70 42.86 -4.55
CA ASN A 152 -36.34 42.57 -3.16
C ASN A 152 -35.13 43.39 -2.72
N VAL A 153 -35.24 44.05 -1.56
CA VAL A 153 -34.22 44.94 -1.03
C VAL A 153 -33.68 44.40 0.29
N PHE A 154 -32.43 43.91 0.27
CA PHE A 154 -31.73 43.46 1.47
C PHE A 154 -30.90 44.61 2.04
N LYS A 155 -31.14 44.95 3.32
CA LYS A 155 -30.38 46.01 4.03
C LYS A 155 -29.09 45.50 4.71
N GLY A 156 -28.84 44.19 4.65
CA GLY A 156 -27.69 43.51 5.25
C GLY A 156 -26.95 42.62 4.25
N LYS A 157 -25.92 41.92 4.73
CA LYS A 157 -25.19 40.94 3.92
C LYS A 157 -26.09 39.74 3.59
N VAL A 158 -25.98 39.23 2.37
CA VAL A 158 -26.62 38.00 1.93
C VAL A 158 -25.54 36.94 1.72
N SER A 159 -25.70 35.78 2.36
CA SER A 159 -24.81 34.62 2.24
C SER A 159 -25.62 33.42 1.76
N ILE A 160 -25.04 32.61 0.87
CA ILE A 160 -25.67 31.41 0.29
C ILE A 160 -24.67 30.26 0.47
N GLU A 161 -25.06 29.20 1.19
CA GLU A 161 -24.14 28.16 1.65
C GLU A 161 -24.06 26.94 0.71
N GLU A 162 -25.16 26.55 0.07
CA GLU A 162 -25.18 25.34 -0.77
C GLU A 162 -24.94 25.63 -2.26
N GLY A 163 -25.66 26.60 -2.85
CA GLY A 163 -25.48 26.99 -4.24
C GLY A 163 -26.62 27.82 -4.82
N ILE A 164 -26.38 28.40 -6.00
CA ILE A 164 -27.42 29.06 -6.83
C ILE A 164 -27.54 28.25 -8.12
N GLU A 165 -28.71 27.68 -8.38
CA GLU A 165 -29.02 27.04 -9.66
C GLU A 165 -29.80 28.01 -10.55
N LEU A 166 -29.30 28.27 -11.75
CA LEU A 166 -30.00 29.05 -12.78
C LEU A 166 -30.57 28.08 -13.81
N THR A 167 -31.89 28.04 -13.98
CA THR A 167 -32.55 27.17 -14.96
C THR A 167 -32.88 27.91 -16.25
N GLU A 168 -32.86 27.18 -17.37
CA GLU A 168 -33.26 27.63 -18.72
C GLU A 168 -32.62 28.95 -19.21
N ALA A 169 -33.38 30.05 -19.19
CA ALA A 169 -33.02 31.38 -19.69
C ALA A 169 -32.68 32.38 -18.56
N SER A 170 -32.48 31.88 -17.34
CA SER A 170 -32.21 32.71 -16.18
C SER A 170 -30.79 33.29 -16.23
N SER A 171 -30.65 34.55 -15.82
CA SER A 171 -29.35 35.22 -15.70
C SER A 171 -29.22 35.84 -14.31
N LEU A 172 -28.04 35.71 -13.70
CA LEU A 172 -27.69 36.43 -12.48
C LEU A 172 -26.84 37.64 -12.85
N THR A 173 -27.36 38.84 -12.56
CA THR A 173 -26.63 40.10 -12.78
C THR A 173 -26.44 40.82 -11.45
N LEU A 174 -25.20 40.97 -11.00
CA LEU A 174 -24.87 41.88 -9.89
C LEU A 174 -24.52 43.25 -10.45
N LYS A 175 -25.21 44.30 -9.98
CA LYS A 175 -24.91 45.69 -10.29
C LYS A 175 -24.52 46.46 -9.04
N GLN A 176 -23.56 47.37 -9.18
CA GLN A 176 -23.25 48.39 -8.18
C GLN A 176 -23.34 49.75 -8.88
N GLU A 177 -24.21 50.64 -8.40
CA GLU A 177 -24.37 52.00 -8.96
C GLU A 177 -24.56 51.97 -10.49
N ASP A 178 -25.50 51.14 -10.95
CA ASP A 178 -25.85 50.90 -12.36
C ASP A 178 -24.79 50.21 -13.24
N ASN A 179 -23.59 49.96 -12.72
CA ASN A 179 -22.54 49.20 -13.42
C ASN A 179 -22.65 47.70 -13.14
N VAL A 180 -22.59 46.87 -14.18
CA VAL A 180 -22.56 45.40 -14.04
C VAL A 180 -21.19 44.96 -13.52
N VAL A 181 -21.18 44.35 -12.33
CA VAL A 181 -19.97 43.82 -11.67
C VAL A 181 -19.72 42.37 -12.07
N THR A 182 -20.78 41.56 -12.13
CA THR A 182 -20.72 40.16 -12.56
C THR A 182 -22.01 39.81 -13.30
N GLN A 183 -21.87 39.15 -14.46
CA GLN A 183 -22.99 38.56 -15.19
C GLN A 183 -22.71 37.08 -15.45
N LEU A 184 -23.61 36.21 -14.96
CA LEU A 184 -23.59 34.78 -15.21
C LEU A 184 -24.84 34.40 -16.00
N SER A 185 -24.64 33.78 -17.16
CA SER A 185 -25.70 33.18 -17.96
C SER A 185 -25.24 31.84 -18.55
N VAL A 186 -26.19 31.06 -19.04
CA VAL A 186 -25.95 29.73 -19.63
C VAL A 186 -25.19 29.82 -20.97
N THR A 187 -25.19 31.00 -21.61
CA THR A 187 -24.60 31.22 -22.94
C THR A 187 -23.31 32.04 -22.91
N GLU A 188 -23.19 33.03 -22.03
CA GLU A 188 -21.99 33.87 -21.87
C GLU A 188 -21.80 34.31 -20.41
N SER A 189 -20.56 34.33 -19.92
CA SER A 189 -20.21 34.79 -18.56
C SER A 189 -19.09 35.84 -18.62
N LEU A 190 -19.34 36.99 -18.01
CA LEU A 190 -18.40 38.12 -17.95
C LEU A 190 -18.01 38.32 -16.48
N LEU A 191 -16.97 37.61 -16.05
CA LEU A 191 -16.34 37.81 -14.75
C LEU A 191 -15.28 38.92 -14.88
N LYS A 192 -15.55 40.08 -14.28
CA LYS A 192 -14.59 41.19 -14.19
C LYS A 192 -14.32 41.50 -12.72
N GLY A 193 -13.26 40.91 -12.18
CA GLY A 193 -12.75 41.28 -10.85
C GLY A 193 -11.85 40.22 -10.22
N PRO A 194 -11.06 40.60 -9.19
CA PRO A 194 -10.20 39.70 -8.46
C PRO A 194 -11.03 38.78 -7.56
N LEU A 195 -11.56 37.71 -8.15
CA LEU A 195 -12.21 36.65 -7.38
C LEU A 195 -11.11 35.86 -6.65
N LYS A 196 -11.28 35.59 -5.36
CA LYS A 196 -10.48 34.59 -4.65
C LYS A 196 -11.37 33.41 -4.30
N VAL A 197 -10.91 32.20 -4.58
CA VAL A 197 -11.51 30.94 -4.12
C VAL A 197 -10.47 30.29 -3.21
N ASP A 198 -10.84 29.96 -1.97
CA ASP A 198 -9.94 29.34 -0.98
C ASP A 198 -8.61 30.10 -0.77
N ASP A 199 -8.69 31.43 -0.64
CA ASP A 199 -7.55 32.36 -0.56
C ASP A 199 -6.64 32.42 -1.82
N GLU A 200 -6.91 31.63 -2.85
CA GLU A 200 -6.22 31.68 -4.14
C GLU A 200 -6.91 32.62 -5.12
N SER A 201 -6.13 33.46 -5.80
CA SER A 201 -6.67 34.44 -6.77
C SER A 201 -7.02 33.74 -8.08
N VAL A 202 -8.29 33.87 -8.50
CA VAL A 202 -8.79 33.38 -9.79
C VAL A 202 -8.51 34.45 -10.84
N TYR A 203 -7.46 34.21 -11.63
CA TYR A 203 -7.10 35.09 -12.74
C TYR A 203 -7.88 34.70 -14.00
N THR A 204 -8.34 35.69 -14.76
CA THR A 204 -8.73 35.43 -16.16
C THR A 204 -7.51 34.96 -16.94
N LYS A 205 -7.70 34.14 -17.99
CA LYS A 205 -6.59 33.66 -18.83
C LYS A 205 -5.67 34.79 -19.29
N LEU A 206 -6.25 35.94 -19.65
CA LEU A 206 -5.50 37.14 -20.07
C LEU A 206 -4.61 37.70 -18.94
N GLN A 207 -5.11 37.72 -17.71
CA GLN A 207 -4.35 38.20 -16.54
C GLN A 207 -3.26 37.21 -16.11
N LEU A 208 -3.53 35.90 -16.24
CA LEU A 208 -2.53 34.86 -16.00
C LEU A 208 -1.40 34.95 -17.04
N ASP A 209 -1.74 35.13 -18.32
CA ASP A 209 -0.79 35.29 -19.41
C ASP A 209 0.08 36.54 -19.21
N GLU A 210 -0.49 37.65 -18.74
CA GLU A 210 0.23 38.89 -18.48
C GLU A 210 1.13 38.80 -17.23
N ALA A 211 0.67 38.13 -16.17
CA ALA A 211 1.44 37.90 -14.95
C ALA A 211 2.60 36.92 -15.20
N MET A 212 2.36 35.82 -15.94
CA MET A 212 3.40 34.90 -16.38
C MET A 212 4.42 35.59 -17.27
N SER A 213 3.98 36.41 -18.23
CA SER A 213 4.89 37.16 -19.10
C SER A 213 5.80 38.11 -18.31
N LYS A 214 5.25 38.81 -17.32
CA LYS A 214 6.03 39.70 -16.45
C LYS A 214 7.06 38.95 -15.60
N GLU A 215 6.71 37.79 -15.07
CA GLU A 215 7.64 37.02 -14.22
C GLU A 215 8.71 36.30 -15.05
N ILE A 216 8.38 35.85 -16.27
CA ILE A 216 9.35 35.34 -17.25
C ILE A 216 10.37 36.42 -17.64
N GLU A 217 9.94 37.65 -17.91
CA GLU A 217 10.85 38.77 -18.22
C GLU A 217 11.76 39.14 -17.04
N LYS A 218 11.25 38.99 -15.82
CA LYS A 218 12.02 39.20 -14.59
C LYS A 218 13.10 38.14 -14.40
N LEU A 219 12.77 36.87 -14.69
CA LEU A 219 13.72 35.75 -14.67
C LEU A 219 14.79 35.89 -15.76
N LYS A 220 14.41 36.30 -16.98
CA LYS A 220 15.37 36.61 -18.06
C LYS A 220 16.37 37.69 -17.66
N ARG A 221 15.91 38.75 -16.99
CA ARG A 221 16.77 39.86 -16.54
C ARG A 221 17.63 39.50 -15.30
N SER A 222 17.25 38.46 -14.57
CA SER A 222 17.98 37.94 -13.41
C SER A 222 19.09 36.94 -13.76
N LEU A 223 19.16 36.47 -15.01
CA LEU A 223 20.22 35.57 -15.47
C LEU A 223 21.40 36.41 -15.98
N PRO A 224 22.61 36.30 -15.39
CA PRO A 224 23.75 37.09 -15.82
C PRO A 224 24.26 36.61 -17.19
N ASP A 225 24.49 37.58 -18.08
CA ASP A 225 25.22 37.44 -19.36
C ASP A 225 26.67 37.00 -19.12
N LYS A 226 26.88 35.73 -18.76
CA LYS A 226 28.12 34.95 -18.87
C LYS A 226 27.98 33.65 -18.10
N SER A 227 27.40 32.66 -18.76
CA SER A 227 27.77 31.27 -18.49
C SER A 227 27.52 30.45 -19.74
N THR A 228 28.60 30.19 -20.46
CA THR A 228 28.73 29.15 -21.49
C THR A 228 28.46 27.73 -20.95
N SER A 229 28.03 27.56 -19.69
CA SER A 229 27.57 26.29 -19.12
C SER A 229 26.04 26.19 -19.02
N LEU A 230 25.28 27.22 -19.41
CA LEU A 230 23.81 27.16 -19.44
C LEU A 230 23.29 26.62 -20.78
N ILE A 231 24.02 26.80 -21.88
CA ILE A 231 23.68 26.21 -23.19
C ILE A 231 23.64 24.67 -23.10
N ASP A 232 24.54 24.07 -22.31
CA ASP A 232 24.53 22.62 -22.04
C ASP A 232 23.41 22.18 -21.08
N LYS A 233 22.81 23.12 -20.34
CA LYS A 233 21.61 22.89 -19.50
C LYS A 233 20.30 23.33 -20.17
N LEU A 234 20.37 23.96 -21.34
CA LEU A 234 19.25 24.41 -22.16
C LEU A 234 18.74 23.32 -23.12
N ILE A 235 19.28 22.09 -23.03
CA ILE A 235 18.84 20.90 -23.78
C ILE A 235 17.70 20.13 -23.05
N ASP A 236 17.20 20.62 -21.92
CA ASP A 236 16.02 20.06 -21.22
C ASP A 236 14.97 21.16 -20.91
N TRP A 237 14.65 22.00 -21.90
CA TRP A 237 13.53 22.93 -21.78
C TRP A 237 12.39 22.55 -22.73
N PRO A 238 11.29 21.95 -22.24
CA PRO A 238 10.05 21.95 -22.99
C PRO A 238 9.44 23.34 -22.82
N GLU A 239 9.87 24.30 -23.63
CA GLU A 239 8.94 25.37 -23.98
C GLU A 239 7.80 24.63 -24.67
N LEU A 240 6.57 24.71 -24.14
CA LEU A 240 5.39 24.07 -24.73
C LEU A 240 5.42 24.34 -26.23
N ALA A 241 5.77 23.33 -27.02
CA ALA A 241 5.91 23.49 -28.45
C ALA A 241 4.56 24.01 -28.99
N ASP A 242 4.60 24.98 -29.91
CA ASP A 242 3.40 25.52 -30.53
C ASP A 242 2.60 24.44 -31.28
N ALA A 243 3.28 23.37 -31.70
CA ALA A 243 2.66 22.11 -32.10
C ALA A 243 3.59 20.92 -31.90
N GLU A 244 3.00 19.75 -31.64
CA GLU A 244 3.66 18.44 -31.66
C GLU A 244 2.98 17.53 -32.69
N LEU A 245 3.76 16.84 -33.51
CA LEU A 245 3.30 15.87 -34.50
C LEU A 245 3.92 14.51 -34.20
N LEU A 246 3.09 13.54 -33.78
CA LEU A 246 3.51 12.16 -33.59
C LEU A 246 3.15 11.31 -34.80
N ILE A 247 4.17 10.75 -35.45
CA ILE A 247 4.06 9.98 -36.68
C ILE A 247 4.45 8.54 -36.41
N THR A 248 3.48 7.64 -36.51
CA THR A 248 3.63 6.20 -36.23
C THR A 248 3.44 5.33 -37.49
N GLN A 249 3.16 5.96 -38.63
CA GLN A 249 2.99 5.30 -39.93
C GLN A 249 3.87 5.97 -40.98
N SER A 250 4.39 5.17 -41.92
CA SER A 250 5.17 5.70 -43.04
C SER A 250 4.31 6.60 -43.93
N GLY A 251 4.89 7.68 -44.42
CA GLY A 251 4.19 8.67 -45.22
C GLY A 251 5.00 9.97 -45.33
N LYS A 252 4.35 11.02 -45.79
CA LYS A 252 4.97 12.35 -45.92
C LYS A 252 4.55 13.24 -44.75
N ILE A 253 5.47 14.02 -44.19
CA ILE A 253 5.17 14.99 -43.14
C ILE A 253 4.11 15.97 -43.65
N GLN A 254 3.00 16.08 -42.89
CA GLN A 254 1.96 17.08 -43.10
C GLN A 254 2.24 18.25 -42.18
N TRP A 255 2.77 19.33 -42.73
CA TRP A 255 3.08 20.54 -41.96
C TRP A 255 1.80 21.35 -41.69
N PRO A 256 1.58 21.84 -40.46
CA PRO A 256 0.54 22.83 -40.21
C PRO A 256 0.71 24.08 -41.08
N ASP A 257 -0.40 24.71 -41.48
CA ASP A 257 -0.41 25.84 -42.44
C ASP A 257 0.46 27.03 -42.02
N TRP A 258 0.66 27.23 -40.72
CA TRP A 258 1.46 28.33 -40.17
C TRP A 258 2.97 28.07 -40.24
N VAL A 259 3.40 26.85 -40.54
CA VAL A 259 4.81 26.47 -40.55
C VAL A 259 5.49 27.07 -41.78
N THR A 260 6.52 27.88 -41.52
CA THR A 260 7.34 28.52 -42.55
C THR A 260 8.76 27.96 -42.54
N ASP A 261 9.56 28.32 -43.53
CA ASP A 261 10.97 27.90 -43.61
C ASP A 261 11.82 28.39 -42.43
N LYS A 262 11.37 29.46 -41.75
CA LYS A 262 12.01 29.98 -40.54
C LYS A 262 11.50 29.33 -39.26
N THR A 263 10.49 28.46 -39.30
CA THR A 263 9.98 27.78 -38.10
C THR A 263 11.07 26.87 -37.51
N LYS A 264 11.27 26.93 -36.19
CA LYS A 264 12.19 26.03 -35.49
C LYS A 264 11.52 24.66 -35.34
N VAL A 265 12.31 23.62 -35.58
CA VAL A 265 11.88 22.23 -35.64
C VAL A 265 12.84 21.37 -34.83
N GLU A 266 12.27 20.52 -33.99
CA GLU A 266 12.95 19.36 -33.41
C GLU A 266 12.34 18.11 -34.04
N ILE A 267 13.18 17.17 -34.46
CA ILE A 267 12.77 15.85 -34.93
C ILE A 267 13.42 14.82 -34.04
N GLN A 268 12.60 14.13 -33.26
CA GLN A 268 13.01 12.96 -32.50
C GLN A 268 12.48 11.69 -33.17
N ALA A 269 13.34 10.70 -33.39
CA ALA A 269 12.98 9.47 -34.09
C ALA A 269 13.53 8.23 -33.39
N TRP A 270 12.77 7.13 -33.48
CA TRP A 270 13.11 5.82 -32.94
C TRP A 270 12.99 4.74 -34.02
N GLY A 271 13.91 3.79 -34.05
CA GLY A 271 13.81 2.59 -34.89
C GLY A 271 12.76 1.59 -34.37
N GLY A 272 12.59 0.46 -35.05
CA GLY A 272 11.80 -0.65 -34.51
C GLY A 272 12.56 -1.43 -33.43
N GLY A 273 11.87 -1.93 -32.41
CA GLY A 273 12.48 -2.78 -31.38
C GLY A 273 12.73 -4.20 -31.90
N GLY A 274 13.71 -4.91 -31.35
CA GLY A 274 13.93 -6.31 -31.67
C GLY A 274 12.83 -7.21 -31.08
N GLY A 275 12.47 -8.29 -31.77
CA GLY A 275 11.57 -9.31 -31.23
C GLY A 275 12.27 -10.19 -30.19
N GLY A 276 11.52 -10.69 -29.22
CA GLY A 276 12.05 -11.68 -28.28
C GLY A 276 12.40 -12.99 -28.97
N GLY A 277 13.44 -13.67 -28.48
CA GLY A 277 13.81 -15.00 -28.94
C GLY A 277 12.78 -16.04 -28.53
N GLY A 278 12.69 -17.13 -29.30
CA GLY A 278 11.97 -18.33 -28.88
C GLY A 278 12.72 -19.07 -27.76
N ALA A 279 12.23 -20.23 -27.31
CA ALA A 279 12.91 -20.99 -26.26
C ALA A 279 13.49 -22.28 -26.84
N GLN A 280 14.77 -22.56 -26.54
CA GLN A 280 15.42 -23.81 -26.94
C GLN A 280 14.74 -25.03 -26.30
N ASN A 281 14.35 -24.93 -25.02
CA ASN A 281 13.56 -25.91 -24.28
C ASN A 281 12.99 -25.26 -23.00
N ASP A 282 12.27 -26.03 -22.18
CA ASP A 282 11.65 -25.53 -20.95
C ASP A 282 12.66 -25.12 -19.84
N ASN A 283 13.94 -25.45 -20.03
CA ASN A 283 15.01 -25.04 -19.12
C ASN A 283 15.67 -23.73 -19.56
N TYR A 284 15.77 -23.50 -20.87
CA TYR A 284 16.41 -22.34 -21.50
C TYR A 284 15.36 -21.51 -22.23
N LEU A 285 14.80 -20.55 -21.48
CA LEU A 285 13.77 -19.63 -21.97
C LEU A 285 14.39 -18.62 -22.95
N GLY A 286 13.58 -18.00 -23.80
CA GLY A 286 14.08 -17.03 -24.78
C GLY A 286 14.63 -15.76 -24.15
N GLY A 287 15.66 -15.18 -24.76
CA GLY A 287 16.13 -13.84 -24.42
C GLY A 287 15.20 -12.75 -24.95
N GLY A 288 15.14 -11.61 -24.28
CA GLY A 288 14.35 -10.48 -24.76
C GLY A 288 15.03 -9.77 -25.93
N GLY A 289 14.28 -9.15 -26.82
CA GLY A 289 14.81 -8.32 -27.90
C GLY A 289 15.38 -7.01 -27.37
N GLY A 290 16.40 -6.46 -28.03
CA GLY A 290 16.97 -5.16 -27.71
C GLY A 290 16.08 -4.00 -28.16
N GLY A 291 16.14 -2.89 -27.43
CA GLY A 291 15.48 -1.65 -27.83
C GLY A 291 16.19 -0.96 -28.99
N SER A 292 15.47 -0.15 -29.74
CA SER A 292 16.05 0.70 -30.77
C SER A 292 16.80 1.87 -30.15
N GLY A 293 17.79 2.39 -30.87
CA GLY A 293 18.33 3.71 -30.62
C GLY A 293 17.29 4.82 -30.89
N CYS A 294 17.68 6.04 -30.55
CA CYS A 294 16.99 7.25 -30.95
C CYS A 294 17.95 8.23 -31.62
N MET A 295 17.37 9.17 -32.35
CA MET A 295 18.04 10.39 -32.76
C MET A 295 17.16 11.59 -32.46
N VAL A 296 17.79 12.70 -32.09
CA VAL A 296 17.17 14.02 -31.99
C VAL A 296 17.95 14.97 -32.90
N TRP A 297 17.24 15.68 -33.76
CA TRP A 297 17.78 16.72 -34.62
C TRP A 297 17.05 18.03 -34.35
N TYR A 298 17.79 19.14 -34.33
CA TYR A 298 17.26 20.48 -34.15
C TYR A 298 17.67 21.37 -35.31
N GLY A 299 16.75 22.18 -35.83
CA GLY A 299 17.07 23.16 -36.86
C GLY A 299 15.85 23.92 -37.36
N TYR A 300 16.05 24.77 -38.36
CA TYR A 300 14.94 25.42 -39.06
C TYR A 300 14.35 24.48 -40.10
N LYS A 301 13.05 24.57 -40.38
CA LYS A 301 12.39 23.78 -41.44
C LYS A 301 13.12 23.87 -42.78
N LEU A 302 13.66 25.03 -43.15
CA LEU A 302 14.45 25.20 -44.37
C LEU A 302 15.60 24.19 -44.48
N SER A 303 16.22 23.86 -43.35
CA SER A 303 17.37 22.95 -43.25
C SER A 303 17.01 21.49 -43.51
N LEU A 304 15.72 21.14 -43.56
CA LEU A 304 15.27 19.83 -44.03
C LEU A 304 15.39 19.70 -45.56
N ASN A 305 15.54 20.81 -46.31
CA ASN A 305 15.83 20.81 -47.74
C ASN A 305 14.91 19.87 -48.57
N GLY A 306 13.61 19.81 -48.24
CA GLY A 306 12.63 18.96 -48.92
C GLY A 306 12.58 17.50 -48.45
N HIS A 307 13.39 17.10 -47.47
CA HIS A 307 13.37 15.77 -46.85
C HIS A 307 12.14 15.58 -45.95
N HIS A 308 10.99 15.31 -46.55
CA HIS A 308 9.71 15.19 -45.84
C HIS A 308 9.14 13.75 -45.80
N ASP A 309 9.78 12.80 -46.46
CA ASP A 309 9.29 11.41 -46.47
C ASP A 309 9.78 10.65 -45.25
N ILE A 310 8.89 9.86 -44.63
CA ILE A 310 9.17 9.07 -43.43
C ILE A 310 8.85 7.61 -43.71
N VAL A 311 9.80 6.74 -43.40
CA VAL A 311 9.62 5.29 -43.32
C VAL A 311 9.77 4.88 -41.87
N ILE A 312 8.70 4.35 -41.26
CA ILE A 312 8.73 3.89 -39.88
C ILE A 312 9.30 2.46 -39.81
N GLY A 313 10.29 2.27 -38.94
CA GLY A 313 10.89 0.98 -38.65
C GLY A 313 9.90 0.04 -37.98
N LYS A 314 9.61 -1.10 -38.62
CA LYS A 314 8.75 -2.12 -38.03
C LYS A 314 9.44 -2.82 -36.86
N GLY A 315 8.71 -3.12 -35.81
CA GLY A 315 9.22 -3.97 -34.75
C GLY A 315 9.49 -5.40 -35.24
N GLY A 316 10.47 -6.05 -34.62
CA GLY A 316 10.83 -7.43 -34.90
C GLY A 316 9.66 -8.38 -34.67
N ALA A 317 9.39 -9.24 -35.64
CA ALA A 317 8.28 -10.19 -35.59
C ALA A 317 8.45 -11.22 -34.46
N GLN A 318 7.31 -11.68 -33.92
CA GLN A 318 7.25 -12.82 -33.01
C GLN A 318 7.81 -14.09 -33.66
N VAL A 319 8.47 -14.92 -32.84
CA VAL A 319 9.04 -16.21 -33.24
C VAL A 319 8.69 -17.29 -32.22
N SER A 320 8.72 -18.57 -32.62
CA SER A 320 8.42 -19.70 -31.74
C SER A 320 9.45 -20.81 -31.91
N GLY A 321 9.64 -21.61 -30.85
CA GLY A 321 10.61 -22.70 -30.82
C GLY A 321 12.06 -22.20 -30.80
N LYS A 322 12.98 -23.02 -31.31
CA LYS A 322 14.42 -22.72 -31.31
C LYS A 322 14.80 -21.73 -32.43
N ILE A 323 14.30 -20.50 -32.31
CA ILE A 323 14.45 -19.45 -33.33
C ILE A 323 14.84 -18.13 -32.66
N HIS A 324 15.90 -17.51 -33.16
CA HIS A 324 16.29 -16.15 -32.78
C HIS A 324 15.20 -15.14 -33.18
N GLY A 325 14.94 -14.18 -32.30
CA GLY A 325 14.06 -13.06 -32.55
C GLY A 325 14.49 -12.28 -33.80
N LYS A 326 13.52 -11.65 -34.47
CA LYS A 326 13.83 -10.82 -35.64
C LYS A 326 14.28 -9.44 -35.21
N ASN A 327 15.24 -8.86 -35.92
CA ASN A 327 15.67 -7.48 -35.70
C ASN A 327 14.54 -6.51 -36.05
N GLY A 328 14.50 -5.38 -35.35
CA GLY A 328 13.67 -4.25 -35.72
C GLY A 328 14.18 -3.56 -36.98
N GLY A 329 13.25 -2.96 -37.74
CA GLY A 329 13.54 -2.18 -38.93
C GLY A 329 14.06 -0.78 -38.60
N TYR A 330 14.66 -0.15 -39.60
CA TYR A 330 15.15 1.22 -39.51
C TYR A 330 14.01 2.22 -39.68
N THR A 331 14.03 3.30 -38.89
CA THR A 331 13.22 4.48 -39.18
C THR A 331 14.07 5.46 -39.98
N ILE A 332 13.56 5.89 -41.13
CA ILE A 332 14.28 6.75 -42.08
C ILE A 332 13.43 7.99 -42.34
N ILE A 333 14.04 9.17 -42.22
CA ILE A 333 13.43 10.46 -42.56
C ILE A 333 14.25 11.09 -43.68
N GLY A 334 13.57 11.55 -44.71
CA GLY A 334 14.22 11.99 -45.94
C GLY A 334 14.91 10.86 -46.68
N ASN A 335 15.65 11.23 -47.73
CA ASN A 335 16.51 10.31 -48.47
C ASN A 335 17.77 9.98 -47.64
N ASN A 336 17.57 9.32 -46.48
CA ASN A 336 18.57 9.05 -45.44
C ASN A 336 19.09 10.30 -44.70
N PHE A 337 18.29 11.36 -44.59
CA PHE A 337 18.64 12.55 -43.82
C PHE A 337 18.75 12.24 -42.31
N ILE A 338 17.83 11.43 -41.78
CA ILE A 338 17.93 10.82 -40.45
C ILE A 338 17.69 9.32 -40.60
N VAL A 339 18.56 8.49 -40.03
CA VAL A 339 18.43 7.03 -40.04
C VAL A 339 18.65 6.49 -38.63
N VAL A 340 17.59 5.89 -38.07
CA VAL A 340 17.61 5.32 -36.72
C VAL A 340 17.53 3.80 -36.81
N ALA A 341 18.54 3.13 -36.27
CA ALA A 341 18.65 1.68 -36.29
C ALA A 341 17.64 1.00 -35.38
N GLY A 342 17.04 -0.09 -35.85
CA GLY A 342 16.23 -0.96 -34.99
C GLY A 342 17.09 -1.84 -34.07
N GLY A 343 16.49 -2.32 -32.97
CA GLY A 343 17.14 -3.21 -32.02
C GLY A 343 17.31 -4.64 -32.53
N ASN A 344 18.27 -5.39 -31.99
CA ASN A 344 18.48 -6.79 -32.39
C ASN A 344 17.50 -7.73 -31.70
N GLY A 345 17.12 -8.81 -32.37
CA GLY A 345 16.30 -9.85 -31.75
C GLY A 345 17.02 -10.61 -30.63
N GLY A 346 16.25 -11.16 -29.70
CA GLY A 346 16.77 -12.03 -28.62
C GLY A 346 17.14 -13.42 -29.13
N ASP A 347 18.04 -14.10 -28.43
CA ASP A 347 18.50 -15.44 -28.76
C ASP A 347 17.52 -16.51 -28.23
N ASP A 348 17.51 -17.68 -28.86
CA ASP A 348 16.80 -18.87 -28.37
C ASP A 348 17.49 -19.59 -27.21
N SER A 349 18.75 -19.27 -26.93
CA SER A 349 19.53 -19.82 -25.81
C SER A 349 19.59 -18.89 -24.59
N SER A 350 18.51 -18.15 -24.32
CA SER A 350 18.39 -17.25 -23.17
C SER A 350 19.21 -15.96 -23.20
N LEU A 351 19.95 -15.65 -24.27
CA LEU A 351 20.71 -14.39 -24.36
C LEU A 351 19.85 -13.24 -24.89
N GLY A 352 19.91 -12.09 -24.21
CA GLY A 352 19.24 -10.87 -24.64
C GLY A 352 19.80 -10.30 -25.95
N GLY A 353 18.90 -9.78 -26.78
CA GLY A 353 19.23 -9.05 -27.99
C GLY A 353 19.90 -7.73 -27.66
N LYS A 354 20.93 -7.35 -28.42
CA LYS A 354 21.61 -6.07 -28.21
C LYS A 354 20.71 -4.89 -28.61
N GLY A 355 20.67 -3.87 -27.77
CA GLY A 355 20.12 -2.58 -28.14
C GLY A 355 20.94 -1.97 -29.27
N SER A 356 20.30 -1.23 -30.18
CA SER A 356 21.04 -0.55 -31.23
C SER A 356 21.62 0.77 -30.74
N ARG A 357 22.78 1.14 -31.30
CA ARG A 357 23.34 2.47 -31.08
C ARG A 357 22.47 3.50 -31.81
N GLY A 358 22.24 4.64 -31.16
CA GLY A 358 21.49 5.77 -31.72
C GLY A 358 22.24 6.56 -32.80
N GLY A 359 23.07 5.90 -33.60
CA GLY A 359 23.88 6.60 -34.60
C GLY A 359 24.45 5.68 -35.67
N ASN A 360 24.04 5.94 -36.91
CA ASN A 360 24.89 5.77 -38.09
C ASN A 360 24.84 7.10 -38.86
N TYR A 361 25.99 7.76 -38.98
CA TYR A 361 26.16 9.14 -39.50
C TYR A 361 25.95 9.22 -41.01
N GLY A 362 24.70 9.10 -41.44
CA GLY A 362 24.29 9.35 -42.82
C GLY A 362 24.11 10.84 -43.08
N LEU A 363 25.20 11.52 -43.48
CA LEU A 363 25.19 12.70 -44.36
C LEU A 363 24.31 13.89 -43.94
N VAL A 364 24.59 14.51 -42.79
CA VAL A 364 24.32 15.95 -42.69
C VAL A 364 25.50 16.69 -43.33
N THR A 365 25.57 16.66 -44.67
CA THR A 365 26.66 17.25 -45.46
C THR A 365 26.42 18.70 -45.90
N ASP A 366 25.30 19.31 -45.53
CA ASP A 366 25.11 20.73 -45.80
C ASP A 366 25.62 21.56 -44.62
N GLU A 367 26.41 22.58 -44.95
CA GLU A 367 27.35 23.33 -44.11
C GLU A 367 26.73 24.16 -42.96
N ASN A 368 25.55 23.79 -42.47
CA ASN A 368 24.98 24.29 -41.23
C ASN A 368 23.95 23.30 -40.64
N PRO A 369 24.33 22.40 -39.74
CA PRO A 369 23.33 21.62 -39.00
C PRO A 369 23.33 21.92 -37.52
N GLY A 370 22.12 22.13 -36.98
CA GLY A 370 21.90 22.26 -35.56
C GLY A 370 22.25 20.97 -34.79
N PRO A 371 22.19 21.01 -33.45
CA PRO A 371 22.68 19.94 -32.60
C PRO A 371 21.98 18.62 -32.92
N VAL A 372 22.76 17.57 -33.14
CA VAL A 372 22.27 16.19 -33.31
C VAL A 372 22.71 15.37 -32.11
N ARG A 373 21.75 14.71 -31.47
CA ARG A 373 21.98 13.83 -30.32
C ARG A 373 21.48 12.44 -30.63
N GLY A 374 22.38 11.47 -30.60
CA GLY A 374 22.03 10.05 -30.62
C GLY A 374 21.82 9.53 -29.20
N CYS A 375 20.92 8.58 -29.02
CA CYS A 375 20.80 7.84 -27.78
C CYS A 375 20.64 6.34 -28.03
N ASN A 376 21.29 5.52 -27.21
CA ASN A 376 21.33 4.07 -27.42
C ASN A 376 20.07 3.41 -26.86
N GLY A 377 19.59 2.40 -27.57
CA GLY A 377 18.61 1.46 -27.02
C GLY A 377 19.26 0.56 -25.99
N TYR A 378 18.46 0.09 -25.03
CA TYR A 378 18.92 -0.84 -24.02
C TYR A 378 18.93 -2.27 -24.55
N ASN A 379 19.84 -3.09 -24.03
CA ASN A 379 19.86 -4.51 -24.33
C ASN A 379 18.62 -5.18 -23.73
N GLY A 380 18.13 -6.22 -24.40
CA GLY A 380 17.20 -7.16 -23.80
C GLY A 380 17.87 -7.91 -22.64
N GLY A 381 17.06 -8.33 -21.68
CA GLY A 381 17.50 -9.17 -20.59
C GLY A 381 17.68 -10.62 -21.01
N ASP A 382 18.51 -11.34 -20.27
CA ASP A 382 18.69 -12.77 -20.42
C ASP A 382 17.52 -13.53 -19.77
N GLY A 383 17.14 -14.66 -20.37
CA GLY A 383 16.23 -15.62 -19.76
C GLY A 383 16.88 -16.33 -18.58
N LYS A 384 16.14 -16.50 -17.49
CA LYS A 384 16.60 -17.24 -16.30
C LYS A 384 16.12 -18.68 -16.34
N TYR A 385 17.02 -19.60 -15.99
CA TYR A 385 16.76 -21.04 -15.97
C TYR A 385 15.44 -21.37 -15.24
N LYS A 386 14.47 -21.95 -15.98
CA LYS A 386 13.14 -22.39 -15.49
C LYS A 386 12.28 -21.34 -14.77
N GLN A 387 12.59 -20.04 -14.86
CA GLN A 387 11.90 -19.02 -14.07
C GLN A 387 11.17 -18.00 -14.94
N ILE A 388 11.93 -17.11 -15.58
CA ILE A 388 11.39 -15.97 -16.32
C ILE A 388 12.15 -15.79 -17.63
N SER A 389 11.43 -15.51 -18.72
CA SER A 389 12.07 -15.17 -19.99
C SER A 389 12.72 -13.78 -19.93
N GLY A 390 13.59 -13.49 -20.89
CA GLY A 390 14.28 -12.22 -20.95
C GLY A 390 13.34 -11.04 -21.17
N PHE A 391 13.60 -9.94 -20.46
CA PHE A 391 12.88 -8.68 -20.63
C PHE A 391 13.25 -8.01 -21.96
N GLY A 392 12.29 -7.36 -22.61
CA GLY A 392 12.60 -6.48 -23.74
C GLY A 392 13.42 -5.28 -23.30
N GLY A 393 14.39 -4.87 -24.10
CA GLY A 393 15.17 -3.66 -23.86
C GLY A 393 14.38 -2.41 -24.21
N ASP A 394 14.47 -1.37 -23.38
CA ASP A 394 13.81 -0.09 -23.62
C ASP A 394 14.42 0.63 -24.82
N ALA A 395 13.59 1.41 -25.53
CA ALA A 395 14.08 2.32 -26.55
C ALA A 395 14.97 3.40 -25.93
N GLY A 396 15.93 3.92 -26.69
CA GLY A 396 16.72 5.06 -26.26
C GLY A 396 15.83 6.30 -26.06
N ASN A 397 16.01 7.02 -24.95
CA ASN A 397 15.20 8.19 -24.59
C ASN A 397 13.69 7.93 -24.80
N ALA A 398 13.21 6.83 -24.22
CA ALA A 398 11.86 6.33 -24.42
C ALA A 398 10.82 7.37 -23.98
N ILE A 399 9.87 7.67 -24.86
CA ILE A 399 8.63 8.38 -24.52
C ILE A 399 7.50 7.38 -24.31
N LYS A 400 6.49 7.76 -23.53
CA LYS A 400 5.29 6.93 -23.34
C LYS A 400 4.61 6.69 -24.69
N GLY A 401 4.41 5.42 -25.06
CA GLY A 401 3.96 5.04 -26.40
C GLY A 401 3.78 3.53 -26.53
N ALA A 402 3.74 3.04 -27.78
CA ALA A 402 3.69 1.60 -28.05
C ALA A 402 4.91 0.91 -27.47
N THR A 403 4.73 -0.15 -26.69
CA THR A 403 5.81 -0.92 -26.05
C THR A 403 6.02 -2.25 -26.74
N GLY A 404 7.14 -2.92 -26.47
CA GLY A 404 7.32 -4.31 -26.85
C GLY A 404 6.24 -5.20 -26.23
N GLU A 405 5.87 -6.27 -26.92
CA GLU A 405 4.90 -7.23 -26.43
C GLU A 405 5.56 -8.22 -25.45
N GLN A 406 4.74 -8.80 -24.57
CA GLN A 406 5.15 -9.92 -23.75
C GLN A 406 5.24 -11.20 -24.59
N GLY A 407 6.08 -12.15 -24.15
CA GLY A 407 6.07 -13.50 -24.70
C GLY A 407 4.89 -14.31 -24.15
N ALA A 408 4.65 -15.47 -24.75
CA ALA A 408 3.68 -16.47 -24.29
C ALA A 408 4.37 -17.82 -24.00
N GLY A 409 3.71 -18.72 -23.26
CA GLY A 409 4.28 -20.00 -22.81
C GLY A 409 3.79 -20.51 -21.45
N ALA A 410 4.53 -21.44 -20.86
CA ALA A 410 4.16 -22.14 -19.61
C ALA A 410 4.70 -21.48 -18.33
N TYR A 411 5.77 -20.68 -18.43
CA TYR A 411 6.43 -20.02 -17.28
C TYR A 411 6.07 -18.52 -17.19
N THR A 412 6.82 -17.72 -16.44
CA THR A 412 6.59 -16.27 -16.36
C THR A 412 7.26 -15.55 -17.54
N SER A 413 6.55 -14.64 -18.21
CA SER A 413 7.14 -13.77 -19.23
C SER A 413 7.88 -12.59 -18.59
N GLY A 414 9.02 -12.22 -19.16
CA GLY A 414 9.54 -10.86 -19.01
C GLY A 414 8.55 -9.81 -19.54
N ALA A 415 8.69 -8.56 -19.10
CA ALA A 415 7.97 -7.43 -19.70
C ALA A 415 8.62 -7.02 -21.03
N GLY A 416 7.83 -6.49 -21.96
CA GLY A 416 8.36 -5.83 -23.14
C GLY A 416 8.98 -4.47 -22.79
N GLY A 417 9.93 -4.03 -23.60
CA GLY A 417 10.64 -2.77 -23.41
C GLY A 417 9.75 -1.56 -23.65
N ALA A 418 10.04 -0.48 -22.94
CA ALA A 418 9.28 0.76 -22.95
C ALA A 418 9.54 1.60 -24.20
N GLY A 419 8.48 2.30 -24.63
CA GLY A 419 8.50 3.31 -25.69
C GLY A 419 8.55 2.77 -27.11
N TYR A 420 8.33 3.67 -28.07
CA TYR A 420 8.42 3.36 -29.49
C TYR A 420 9.82 2.80 -29.80
N GLY A 421 9.87 1.62 -30.41
CA GLY A 421 11.12 0.90 -30.60
C GLY A 421 11.58 0.02 -29.41
N GLY A 422 10.77 -0.15 -28.37
CA GLY A 422 11.02 -1.09 -27.29
C GLY A 422 11.04 -2.55 -27.75
N GLY A 423 11.96 -3.35 -27.23
CA GLY A 423 12.12 -4.76 -27.59
C GLY A 423 11.01 -5.66 -27.03
N GLY A 424 10.69 -6.77 -27.69
CA GLY A 424 9.75 -7.76 -27.18
C GLY A 424 10.38 -8.70 -26.15
N ALA A 425 9.58 -9.23 -25.22
CA ALA A 425 10.08 -10.20 -24.24
C ALA A 425 10.31 -11.59 -24.86
N GLY A 426 11.23 -12.38 -24.30
CA GLY A 426 11.49 -13.73 -24.78
C GLY A 426 10.33 -14.72 -24.53
N ALA A 427 10.31 -15.83 -25.26
CA ALA A 427 9.34 -16.91 -25.04
C ALA A 427 9.58 -17.61 -23.69
N HIS A 428 8.52 -17.94 -22.97
CA HIS A 428 8.60 -18.59 -21.65
C HIS A 428 8.17 -20.06 -21.70
N GLY A 429 8.81 -20.82 -22.59
CA GLY A 429 8.66 -22.27 -22.76
C GLY A 429 8.79 -22.68 -24.23
N VAL A 430 9.04 -23.97 -24.52
CA VAL A 430 9.35 -24.44 -25.89
C VAL A 430 8.19 -24.27 -26.87
N LYS A 431 6.95 -24.28 -26.37
CA LYS A 431 5.72 -24.01 -27.15
C LYS A 431 5.31 -22.54 -27.12
N GLY A 432 6.08 -21.71 -26.43
CA GLY A 432 5.86 -20.29 -26.31
C GLY A 432 6.21 -19.52 -27.58
N VAL A 433 5.73 -18.28 -27.64
CA VAL A 433 6.14 -17.31 -28.67
C VAL A 433 6.86 -16.16 -27.99
N GLY A 434 7.94 -15.67 -28.60
CA GLY A 434 8.58 -14.43 -28.20
C GLY A 434 7.69 -13.25 -28.55
N GLY A 435 7.63 -12.25 -27.69
CA GLY A 435 6.89 -11.02 -27.92
C GLY A 435 7.46 -10.26 -29.12
N LYS A 436 6.57 -9.61 -29.87
CA LYS A 436 6.95 -8.70 -30.94
C LYS A 436 7.61 -7.44 -30.38
N GLY A 437 8.60 -6.90 -31.10
CA GLY A 437 9.11 -5.55 -30.80
C GLY A 437 8.11 -4.46 -31.17
N ALA A 438 8.18 -3.30 -30.50
CA ALA A 438 7.40 -2.13 -30.88
C ALA A 438 7.87 -1.56 -32.22
N ASN A 439 6.95 -0.98 -32.99
CA ASN A 439 7.35 -0.15 -34.12
C ASN A 439 8.04 1.13 -33.62
N GLY A 440 8.89 1.70 -34.46
CA GLY A 440 9.45 3.02 -34.25
C GLY A 440 8.40 4.13 -34.39
N ALA A 441 8.83 5.36 -34.18
CA ALA A 441 8.01 6.55 -34.37
C ALA A 441 8.89 7.75 -34.69
N VAL A 442 8.27 8.84 -35.11
CA VAL A 442 8.87 10.16 -35.23
C VAL A 442 8.00 11.17 -34.49
N LEU A 443 8.58 11.93 -33.59
CA LEU A 443 7.97 13.06 -32.91
C LEU A 443 8.60 14.35 -33.45
N ILE A 444 7.79 15.25 -33.97
CA ILE A 444 8.24 16.55 -34.44
C ILE A 444 7.66 17.62 -33.53
N ARG A 445 8.51 18.48 -32.97
CA ARG A 445 8.10 19.65 -32.18
C ARG A 445 8.42 20.92 -32.94
N LEU A 446 7.50 21.88 -32.86
CA LEU A 446 7.53 23.11 -33.65
C LEU A 446 7.36 24.32 -32.75
N TRP A 447 8.16 25.36 -33.00
CA TRP A 447 8.06 26.65 -32.32
C TRP A 447 7.90 27.77 -33.33
N LYS A 448 6.88 28.60 -33.11
CA LYS A 448 6.70 29.88 -33.81
C LYS A 448 7.90 30.77 -33.51
N ASN A 449 8.21 31.62 -34.47
CA ASN A 449 9.25 32.63 -34.30
C ASN A 449 8.75 33.84 -33.53
#